data_AF-A0A7R9JKY2-F1
#
_entry.id   AF-A0A7R9JKY2-F1
#
_cell.length_a   1.000
_cell.length_b   1.000
_cell.length_c   1.000
_cell.angle_alpha   90.00
_cell.angle_beta   90.00
_cell.angle_gamma   90.00
#
_symmetry.space_group_name_H-M   'P 1'
#
loop_
_entity.id
_entity.type
_entity.pdbx_description
1 polymer ?
#
loop_
_entity_poly.entity_id
_entity_poly.type
_entity_poly.pdbx_seq_one_letter_code
_entity_poly.pdbx_strand_id
1 'polypeptide(L)'
;MRFKPPPPHSSIGWRVEFRPCEVQITDFENAAIVCFVVLLTRVILSYQLNFIIPISKVDDNMKRAQKRDAVLNEKFWFRKNITTCVSPPEATSCCQTSDTDIYTSLSVNHIINGKKGEFPGLIPLINSYLSGMDVDADTHCTIQQYLKLIQRRAAGDLHTTASWIRDFVQTHPDYKQDSVVSDLINYDLLSRIHGVQSGDVSCPELLGTSLKSKTQENIPAAMERAESH
;
A
#
# COMPACT_ATOMS: atom_id res chain seq x y z
N MET A 1 -12.94 -4.22 8.18
CA MET A 1 -13.47 -5.00 7.03
C MET A 1 -14.99 -5.05 7.14
N ARG A 2 -15.72 -5.11 6.03
CA ARG A 2 -17.17 -5.38 6.04
C ARG A 2 -17.50 -6.49 5.04
N PHE A 3 -18.18 -7.52 5.52
CA PHE A 3 -18.74 -8.57 4.67
C PHE A 3 -20.10 -8.09 4.13
N LYS A 4 -20.29 -8.17 2.82
CA LYS A 4 -21.49 -7.70 2.13
C LYS A 4 -22.20 -8.88 1.46
N PRO A 5 -23.43 -9.23 1.91
CA PRO A 5 -24.22 -10.26 1.24
C PRO A 5 -24.62 -9.80 -0.17
N PRO A 6 -24.90 -10.76 -1.07
CA PRO A 6 -25.45 -10.46 -2.38
C PRO A 6 -26.84 -9.80 -2.23
N PRO A 7 -27.17 -8.76 -2.99
CA PRO A 7 -28.53 -8.22 -3.03
C PRO A 7 -29.51 -9.28 -3.58
N PRO A 8 -30.76 -9.32 -3.09
CA PRO A 8 -31.79 -10.18 -3.68
C PRO A 8 -31.94 -9.89 -5.18
N HIS A 9 -32.10 -10.94 -5.98
CA HIS A 9 -32.31 -10.87 -7.44
C HIS A 9 -31.20 -10.16 -8.23
N SER A 10 -29.98 -10.09 -7.69
CA SER A 10 -28.81 -9.55 -8.39
C SER A 10 -27.82 -10.65 -8.78
N SER A 11 -27.10 -10.46 -9.89
CA SER A 11 -25.97 -11.30 -10.28
C SER A 11 -24.71 -11.06 -9.45
N ILE A 12 -24.71 -10.04 -8.58
CA ILE A 12 -23.57 -9.66 -7.75
C ILE A 12 -23.39 -10.67 -6.61
N GLY A 13 -22.20 -11.26 -6.50
CA GLY A 13 -21.84 -12.20 -5.44
C GLY A 13 -21.51 -11.58 -4.07
N TRP A 14 -20.98 -12.41 -3.18
CA TRP A 14 -20.44 -11.98 -1.89
C TRP A 14 -19.26 -11.04 -2.07
N ARG A 15 -19.21 -9.98 -1.26
CA ARG A 15 -18.16 -8.96 -1.36
C ARG A 15 -17.54 -8.67 -0.01
N VAL A 16 -16.28 -8.26 -0.05
CA VAL A 16 -15.53 -7.80 1.11
C VAL A 16 -15.13 -6.35 0.87
N GLU A 17 -15.38 -5.50 1.85
CA GLU A 17 -14.97 -4.09 1.82
C GLU A 17 -13.76 -3.88 2.73
N PHE A 18 -12.67 -3.39 2.13
CA PHE A 18 -11.48 -2.91 2.84
C PHE A 18 -11.67 -1.42 3.17
N ARG A 19 -11.59 -1.10 4.46
CA ARG A 19 -11.93 0.22 5.04
C ARG A 19 -10.80 0.96 5.80
N PRO A 20 -9.67 0.34 6.19
CA PRO A 20 -8.64 1.03 6.96
C PRO A 20 -7.84 2.14 6.25
N CYS A 21 -7.93 2.28 4.92
CA CYS A 21 -7.10 3.23 4.20
C CYS A 21 -7.54 4.67 4.45
N GLU A 22 -6.62 5.52 4.91
CA GLU A 22 -6.77 6.97 4.91
C GLU A 22 -6.71 7.50 3.46
N VAL A 23 -7.47 8.57 3.17
CA VAL A 23 -7.39 9.25 1.87
C VAL A 23 -6.08 10.03 1.76
N GLN A 24 -5.48 10.02 0.57
CA GLN A 24 -4.23 10.72 0.26
C GLN A 24 -4.50 11.99 -0.56
N ILE A 25 -3.50 12.89 -0.63
CA ILE A 25 -3.63 14.20 -1.27
C ILE A 25 -3.89 14.09 -2.77
N THR A 26 -3.17 13.18 -3.45
CA THR A 26 -3.27 13.05 -4.91
C THR A 26 -4.01 11.78 -5.34
N ASP A 27 -4.64 11.83 -6.51
CA ASP A 27 -5.27 10.66 -7.14
C ASP A 27 -4.27 9.55 -7.43
N PHE A 28 -3.02 9.90 -7.74
CA PHE A 28 -1.94 8.92 -7.92
C PHE A 28 -1.70 8.09 -6.66
N GLU A 29 -1.60 8.73 -5.49
CA GLU A 29 -1.39 8.01 -4.22
C GLU A 29 -2.59 7.13 -3.88
N ASN A 30 -3.81 7.64 -4.07
CA ASN A 30 -5.03 6.89 -3.84
C ASN A 30 -5.12 5.67 -4.77
N ALA A 31 -4.83 5.86 -6.07
CA ALA A 31 -4.75 4.77 -7.04
C ALA A 31 -3.70 3.73 -6.65
N ALA A 32 -2.52 4.16 -6.19
CA ALA A 32 -1.46 3.26 -5.76
C ALA A 32 -1.92 2.34 -4.62
N ILE A 33 -2.60 2.90 -3.61
CA ILE A 33 -3.13 2.13 -2.47
C ILE A 33 -4.22 1.16 -2.94
N VAL A 34 -5.14 1.60 -3.81
CA VAL A 34 -6.20 0.75 -4.37
C VAL A 34 -5.61 -0.40 -5.17
N CYS A 35 -4.69 -0.12 -6.10
CA CYS A 35 -4.00 -1.13 -6.90
C CYS A 35 -3.25 -2.13 -6.01
N PHE A 36 -2.56 -1.66 -4.96
CA PHE A 36 -1.88 -2.53 -4.01
C PHE A 36 -2.85 -3.47 -3.30
N VAL A 37 -3.99 -2.97 -2.78
CA VAL A 37 -4.99 -3.82 -2.12
C VAL A 37 -5.57 -4.85 -3.09
N VAL A 38 -5.91 -4.45 -4.32
CA VAL A 38 -6.43 -5.36 -5.35
C VAL A 38 -5.40 -6.44 -5.69
N LEU A 39 -4.16 -6.07 -6.00
CA LEU A 39 -3.09 -7.02 -6.32
C LEU A 39 -2.81 -7.96 -5.15
N LEU A 40 -2.75 -7.44 -3.93
CA LEU A 40 -2.54 -8.26 -2.73
C LEU A 40 -3.67 -9.29 -2.56
N THR A 41 -4.94 -8.91 -2.78
CA THR A 41 -6.04 -9.88 -2.70
C THR A 41 -5.95 -10.97 -3.77
N ARG A 42 -5.52 -10.63 -4.99
CA ARG A 42 -5.27 -11.62 -6.05
C ARG A 42 -4.15 -12.58 -5.66
N VAL A 43 -3.03 -12.05 -5.15
CA VAL A 43 -1.92 -12.86 -4.65
C VAL A 43 -2.36 -13.81 -3.54
N ILE A 44 -3.11 -13.32 -2.54
CA ILE A 44 -3.60 -14.16 -1.44
C ILE A 44 -4.39 -15.35 -1.95
N LEU A 45 -5.31 -15.12 -2.90
CA LEU A 45 -6.16 -16.16 -3.47
C LEU A 45 -5.39 -17.10 -4.40
N SER A 46 -4.59 -16.56 -5.31
CA SER A 46 -3.83 -17.36 -6.29
C SER A 46 -2.75 -18.22 -5.64
N TYR A 47 -2.09 -17.72 -4.59
CA TYR A 47 -1.04 -18.45 -3.89
C TYR A 47 -1.54 -19.22 -2.66
N GLN A 48 -2.84 -19.17 -2.37
CA GLN A 48 -3.45 -19.82 -1.21
C GLN A 48 -2.73 -19.49 0.09
N LEU A 49 -2.48 -18.18 0.30
CA LEU A 49 -1.72 -17.68 1.43
C LEU A 49 -2.57 -17.62 2.70
N ASN A 50 -1.97 -17.98 3.82
CA ASN A 50 -2.57 -17.90 5.13
C ASN A 50 -1.97 -16.73 5.93
N PHE A 51 -2.79 -15.71 6.21
CA PHE A 51 -2.44 -14.55 7.04
C PHE A 51 -3.17 -14.55 8.40
N ILE A 52 -3.79 -15.66 8.79
CA ILE A 52 -4.56 -15.73 10.04
C ILE A 52 -3.61 -15.56 11.24
N ILE A 53 -3.94 -14.60 12.10
CA ILE A 53 -3.33 -14.38 13.42
C ILE A 53 -4.44 -14.25 14.47
N PRO A 54 -4.17 -14.47 15.77
CA PRO A 54 -5.15 -14.26 16.83
C PRO A 54 -5.70 -12.84 16.84
N ILE A 55 -7.01 -12.68 17.08
CA ILE A 55 -7.67 -11.36 17.08
C ILE A 55 -7.05 -10.39 18.09
N SER A 56 -6.59 -10.88 19.25
CA SER A 56 -5.89 -10.07 20.24
C SER A 56 -4.60 -9.43 19.73
N LYS A 57 -3.92 -10.07 18.76
CA LYS A 57 -2.74 -9.49 18.09
C LYS A 57 -3.14 -8.44 17.05
N VAL A 58 -4.29 -8.60 16.40
CA VAL A 58 -4.88 -7.57 15.53
C VAL A 58 -5.25 -6.34 16.35
N ASP A 59 -5.85 -6.53 17.53
CA ASP A 59 -6.21 -5.42 18.42
C ASP A 59 -4.98 -4.66 18.92
N ASP A 60 -3.90 -5.37 19.27
CA ASP A 60 -2.61 -4.74 19.62
C ASP A 60 -2.04 -3.95 18.43
N ASN A 61 -2.08 -4.53 17.22
CA ASN A 61 -1.67 -3.83 16.00
C ASN A 61 -2.48 -2.55 15.76
N MET A 62 -3.80 -2.57 15.97
CA MET A 62 -4.65 -1.39 15.81
C MET A 62 -4.25 -0.27 16.77
N LYS A 63 -3.91 -0.60 18.04
CA LYS A 63 -3.41 0.38 19.01
C LYS A 63 -2.06 0.98 18.60
N ARG A 64 -1.14 0.13 18.10
CA ARG A 64 0.19 0.58 17.63
C ARG A 64 0.10 1.47 16.39
N ALA A 65 -0.81 1.15 15.47
CA ALA A 65 -0.99 1.88 14.21
C ALA A 65 -1.37 3.36 14.40
N GLN A 66 -1.97 3.70 15.55
CA GLN A 66 -2.39 5.07 15.88
C GLN A 66 -1.25 5.94 16.43
N LYS A 67 -0.10 5.37 16.76
CA LYS A 67 1.01 6.14 17.31
C LYS A 67 1.66 7.01 16.24
N ARG A 68 2.20 8.16 16.66
CA ARG A 68 2.96 9.05 15.78
C ARG A 68 4.16 8.28 15.20
N ASP A 69 4.35 8.40 13.89
CA ASP A 69 5.40 7.75 13.12
C ASP A 69 5.43 6.21 13.25
N ALA A 70 4.28 5.58 13.53
CA ALA A 70 4.18 4.12 13.69
C ALA A 70 4.70 3.35 12.47
N VAL A 71 4.59 3.91 11.26
CA VAL A 71 5.13 3.30 10.04
C VAL A 71 6.64 3.06 10.12
N LEU A 72 7.38 3.93 10.81
CA LEU A 72 8.84 3.84 10.95
C LEU A 72 9.24 3.21 12.30
N ASN A 73 8.53 3.54 13.37
CA ASN A 73 8.98 3.27 14.74
C ASN A 73 8.33 2.05 15.38
N GLU A 74 7.15 1.64 14.93
CA GLU A 74 6.43 0.51 15.53
C GLU A 74 6.67 -0.80 14.77
N LYS A 75 6.43 -1.90 15.48
CA LYS A 75 6.40 -3.25 14.93
C LYS A 75 5.04 -3.87 15.16
N PHE A 76 4.60 -4.66 14.19
CA PHE A 76 3.26 -5.23 14.12
C PHE A 76 3.35 -6.74 14.13
N TRP A 77 2.46 -7.37 14.89
CA TRP A 77 2.27 -8.81 14.85
C TRP A 77 1.89 -9.25 13.45
N PHE A 78 2.67 -10.18 12.92
CA PHE A 78 2.53 -10.66 11.57
C PHE A 78 2.85 -12.15 11.50
N ARG A 79 2.22 -12.86 10.57
CA ARG A 79 2.49 -14.28 10.33
C ARG A 79 3.72 -14.43 9.43
N LYS A 80 4.71 -15.20 9.88
CA LYS A 80 5.95 -15.44 9.11
C LYS A 80 5.74 -16.51 8.04
N ASN A 81 5.13 -17.63 8.43
CA ASN A 81 4.88 -18.78 7.58
C ASN A 81 3.50 -18.65 6.92
N ILE A 82 3.47 -17.90 5.80
CA ILE A 82 2.24 -17.58 5.07
C ILE A 82 1.87 -18.60 3.99
N THR A 83 2.79 -19.46 3.58
CA THR A 83 2.50 -20.54 2.62
C THR A 83 1.78 -21.70 3.29
N THR A 84 1.03 -22.45 2.47
CA THR A 84 0.29 -23.65 2.88
C THR A 84 0.77 -24.87 2.09
N CYS A 85 0.30 -26.06 2.43
CA CYS A 85 0.64 -27.29 1.70
C CYS A 85 0.15 -27.31 0.24
N VAL A 86 -0.76 -26.39 -0.12
CA VAL A 86 -1.29 -26.23 -1.48
C VAL A 86 -0.79 -24.96 -2.16
N SER A 87 0.10 -24.19 -1.50
CA SER A 87 0.73 -23.03 -2.13
C SER A 87 1.62 -23.49 -3.28
N PRO A 88 1.62 -22.77 -4.42
CA PRO A 88 2.40 -23.17 -5.58
C PRO A 88 3.91 -22.95 -5.33
N PRO A 89 4.80 -23.60 -6.10
CA PRO A 89 6.25 -23.50 -5.92
C PRO A 89 6.77 -22.06 -5.95
N GLU A 90 6.18 -21.20 -6.77
CA GLU A 90 6.52 -19.78 -6.90
C GLU A 90 6.33 -19.04 -5.57
N ALA A 91 5.25 -19.33 -4.84
CA ALA A 91 5.00 -18.76 -3.52
C ALA A 91 5.96 -19.32 -2.46
N THR A 92 6.30 -20.61 -2.56
CA THR A 92 7.18 -21.31 -1.61
C THR A 92 8.63 -20.89 -1.76
N SER A 93 9.08 -20.59 -2.99
CA SER A 93 10.42 -20.09 -3.27
C SER A 93 10.76 -18.80 -2.51
N CYS A 94 9.74 -17.99 -2.23
CA CYS A 94 9.85 -16.73 -1.51
C CYS A 94 9.86 -16.91 0.02
N CYS A 95 9.41 -18.06 0.54
CA CYS A 95 9.24 -18.31 1.96
C CYS A 95 10.28 -19.32 2.49
N GLN A 96 11.25 -18.86 3.27
CA GLN A 96 12.18 -19.73 4.01
C GLN A 96 11.63 -19.96 5.42
N THR A 97 11.13 -21.17 5.68
CA THR A 97 10.48 -21.50 6.96
C THR A 97 11.50 -21.92 8.02
N SER A 98 11.46 -21.27 9.17
CA SER A 98 12.04 -21.76 10.43
C SER A 98 10.89 -22.08 11.39
N ASP A 99 10.86 -23.29 11.97
CA ASP A 99 9.70 -23.84 12.70
C ASP A 99 9.39 -23.17 14.05
N THR A 100 10.22 -22.26 14.55
CA THR A 100 10.22 -21.91 15.97
C THR A 100 9.24 -20.82 16.40
N ASP A 101 8.58 -20.09 15.49
CA ASP A 101 7.46 -19.19 15.83
C ASP A 101 6.60 -18.82 14.61
N ILE A 102 5.28 -19.08 14.67
CA ILE A 102 4.32 -18.82 13.58
C ILE A 102 4.08 -17.30 13.38
N TYR A 103 4.12 -16.54 14.48
CA TYR A 103 3.86 -15.11 14.51
C TYR A 103 5.04 -14.37 15.09
N THR A 104 5.42 -13.25 14.49
CA THR A 104 6.51 -12.39 14.96
C THR A 104 6.12 -10.93 14.84
N SER A 105 6.94 -10.03 15.38
CA SER A 105 6.73 -8.59 15.32
C SER A 105 7.65 -7.97 14.26
N LEU A 106 7.07 -7.46 13.17
CA LEU A 106 7.78 -6.91 12.02
C LEU A 106 7.49 -5.42 11.86
N SER A 107 8.48 -4.62 11.45
CA SER A 107 8.22 -3.23 11.03
C SER A 107 7.45 -3.22 9.71
N VAL A 108 6.81 -2.08 9.38
CA VAL A 108 6.11 -1.93 8.10
C VAL A 108 7.05 -2.12 6.92
N ASN A 109 8.30 -1.63 7.02
CA ASN A 109 9.32 -1.87 6.01
C ASN A 109 9.53 -3.37 5.74
N HIS A 110 9.69 -4.18 6.80
CA HIS A 110 9.87 -5.62 6.63
C HIS A 110 8.62 -6.31 6.07
N ILE A 111 7.43 -5.88 6.46
CA ILE A 111 6.17 -6.44 5.93
C ILE A 111 6.04 -6.11 4.43
N ILE A 112 6.30 -4.88 4.04
CA ILE A 112 6.10 -4.41 2.65
C ILE A 112 7.24 -4.88 1.73
N ASN A 113 8.49 -4.63 2.12
CA ASN A 113 9.68 -4.85 1.29
C ASN A 113 10.36 -6.20 1.55
N GLY A 114 10.05 -6.86 2.64
CA GLY A 114 10.67 -8.12 3.03
C GLY A 114 12.00 -7.94 3.74
N LYS A 115 12.54 -9.09 4.18
CA LYS A 115 13.89 -9.26 4.70
C LYS A 115 14.33 -10.70 4.44
N LYS A 116 15.44 -10.86 3.73
CA LYS A 116 15.99 -12.17 3.34
C LYS A 116 16.18 -13.06 4.58
N GLY A 117 15.69 -14.30 4.49
CA GLY A 117 15.71 -15.28 5.59
C GLY A 117 14.66 -15.07 6.69
N GLU A 118 13.88 -13.98 6.64
CA GLU A 118 12.85 -13.68 7.63
C GLU A 118 11.45 -13.65 7.01
N PHE A 119 11.19 -12.76 6.06
CA PHE A 119 9.89 -12.62 5.44
C PHE A 119 10.04 -12.17 3.98
N PRO A 120 9.31 -12.76 3.01
CA PRO A 120 9.44 -12.38 1.60
C PRO A 120 9.15 -10.90 1.32
N GLY A 121 8.19 -10.32 2.03
CA GLY A 121 7.63 -9.00 1.72
C GLY A 121 6.39 -9.09 0.83
N LEU A 122 5.39 -8.24 1.08
CA LEU A 122 4.15 -8.22 0.30
C LEU A 122 4.38 -7.75 -1.14
N ILE A 123 5.23 -6.75 -1.36
CA ILE A 123 5.52 -6.24 -2.70
C ILE A 123 6.35 -7.24 -3.54
N PRO A 124 7.39 -7.88 -2.99
CA PRO A 124 8.05 -8.99 -3.67
C PRO A 124 7.10 -10.12 -4.10
N LEU A 125 6.12 -10.49 -3.27
CA LEU A 125 5.11 -11.49 -3.65
C LEU A 125 4.23 -11.01 -4.81
N ILE A 126 3.81 -9.74 -4.80
CA ILE A 126 3.06 -9.13 -5.89
C ILE A 126 3.88 -9.13 -7.19
N ASN A 127 5.16 -8.79 -7.12
CA ASN A 127 6.03 -8.79 -8.30
C ASN A 127 6.22 -10.20 -8.87
N SER A 128 6.36 -11.22 -8.01
CA SER A 128 6.40 -12.63 -8.43
C SER A 128 5.12 -13.02 -9.17
N TYR A 129 3.96 -12.63 -8.63
CA TYR A 129 2.66 -12.88 -9.26
C TYR A 129 2.52 -12.19 -10.61
N LEU A 130 2.92 -10.92 -10.72
CA LEU A 130 2.88 -10.16 -11.97
C LEU A 130 3.82 -10.73 -13.04
N SER A 131 4.95 -11.34 -12.65
CA SER A 131 5.90 -11.92 -13.59
C SER A 131 5.33 -13.12 -14.36
N GLY A 132 4.30 -13.77 -13.82
CA GLY A 132 3.57 -14.85 -14.48
C GLY A 132 2.35 -14.40 -15.27
N MET A 133 2.05 -13.10 -15.30
CA MET A 133 0.91 -12.53 -16.03
C MET A 133 1.36 -11.85 -17.32
N ASP A 134 0.56 -11.98 -18.37
CA ASP A 134 0.75 -11.22 -19.60
C ASP A 134 0.17 -9.80 -19.41
N VAL A 135 1.04 -8.85 -19.07
CA VAL A 135 0.70 -7.44 -18.82
C VAL A 135 1.55 -6.58 -19.73
N ASP A 136 0.93 -5.61 -20.41
CA ASP A 136 1.66 -4.70 -21.28
C ASP A 136 2.69 -3.85 -20.51
N ALA A 137 3.73 -3.40 -21.21
CA ALA A 137 4.86 -2.72 -20.60
C ALA A 137 4.47 -1.41 -19.89
N ASP A 138 3.50 -0.67 -20.40
CA ASP A 138 3.09 0.62 -19.84
C ASP A 138 2.27 0.41 -18.55
N THR A 139 1.33 -0.53 -18.56
CA THR A 139 0.60 -0.95 -17.35
C THR A 139 1.56 -1.50 -16.30
N HIS A 140 2.51 -2.34 -16.69
CA HIS A 140 3.52 -2.84 -15.77
C HIS A 140 4.36 -1.69 -15.18
N CYS A 141 4.79 -0.71 -16.00
CA CYS A 141 5.53 0.46 -15.53
C CYS A 141 4.72 1.29 -14.51
N THR A 142 3.45 1.56 -14.81
CA THR A 142 2.55 2.28 -13.90
C THR A 142 2.36 1.54 -12.58
N ILE A 143 2.11 0.22 -12.62
CA ILE A 143 2.00 -0.61 -11.40
C ILE A 143 3.30 -0.54 -10.59
N GLN A 144 4.47 -0.64 -11.24
CA GLN A 144 5.75 -0.54 -10.54
C GLN A 144 5.95 0.83 -9.88
N GLN A 145 5.51 1.92 -10.50
CA GLN A 145 5.54 3.25 -9.87
C GLN A 145 4.65 3.31 -8.62
N TYR A 146 3.44 2.76 -8.68
CA TYR A 146 2.54 2.66 -7.53
C TYR A 146 3.14 1.84 -6.39
N LEU A 147 3.67 0.66 -6.69
CA LEU A 147 4.32 -0.18 -5.70
C LEU A 147 5.54 0.55 -5.09
N LYS A 148 6.35 1.22 -5.92
CA LYS A 148 7.53 1.96 -5.46
C LYS A 148 7.19 3.07 -4.47
N LEU A 149 6.06 3.78 -4.66
CA LEU A 149 5.57 4.77 -3.69
C LEU A 149 5.38 4.12 -2.30
N ILE A 150 4.69 2.98 -2.26
CA ILE A 150 4.42 2.25 -1.01
C ILE A 150 5.70 1.70 -0.39
N GLN A 151 6.62 1.15 -1.21
CA GLN A 151 7.93 0.67 -0.75
C GLN A 151 8.72 1.78 -0.06
N ARG A 152 8.79 2.95 -0.69
CA ARG A 152 9.57 4.10 -0.21
C ARG A 152 8.97 4.71 1.05
N ARG A 153 7.64 4.76 1.16
CA ARG A 153 6.96 5.16 2.42
C ARG A 153 7.24 4.19 3.55
N ALA A 154 7.18 2.89 3.27
CA ALA A 154 7.47 1.86 4.27
C ALA A 154 8.94 1.91 4.73
N ALA A 155 9.86 2.26 3.83
CA ALA A 155 11.29 2.42 4.14
C ALA A 155 11.63 3.74 4.86
N GLY A 156 10.76 4.75 4.79
CA GLY A 156 11.02 6.09 5.31
C GLY A 156 11.72 7.04 4.32
N ASP A 157 11.89 6.63 3.06
CA ASP A 157 12.46 7.48 1.99
C ASP A 157 11.49 8.56 1.50
N LEU A 158 10.19 8.39 1.79
CA LEU A 158 9.12 9.33 1.48
C LEU A 158 8.24 9.51 2.71
N HIS A 159 7.73 10.73 2.87
CA HIS A 159 6.83 11.05 3.96
C HIS A 159 5.47 10.36 3.75
N THR A 160 4.84 10.01 4.87
CA THR A 160 3.39 9.83 4.88
C THR A 160 2.74 11.22 4.85
N THR A 161 1.50 11.32 4.34
CA THR A 161 0.71 12.55 4.41
C THR A 161 0.67 13.12 5.84
N ALA A 162 0.51 12.26 6.85
CA ALA A 162 0.51 12.68 8.24
C ALA A 162 1.86 13.27 8.71
N SER A 163 3.00 12.68 8.32
CA SER A 163 4.33 13.23 8.62
C SER A 163 4.54 14.56 7.92
N TRP A 164 4.21 14.63 6.63
CA TRP A 164 4.35 15.83 5.84
C TRP A 164 3.52 17.00 6.38
N ILE A 165 2.26 16.76 6.79
CA ILE A 165 1.43 17.78 7.45
C ILE A 165 2.07 18.26 8.76
N ARG A 166 2.59 17.33 9.58
CA ARG A 166 3.28 17.71 10.82
C ARG A 166 4.51 18.57 10.55
N ASP A 167 5.33 18.18 9.60
CA ASP A 167 6.55 18.92 9.24
C ASP A 167 6.20 20.31 8.69
N PHE A 168 5.16 20.40 7.84
CA PHE A 168 4.65 21.68 7.34
C PHE A 168 4.24 22.61 8.48
N VAL A 169 3.43 22.13 9.43
CA VAL A 169 2.98 22.93 10.57
C VAL A 169 4.16 23.30 11.48
N GLN A 170 5.04 22.36 11.81
CA GLN A 170 6.16 22.59 12.73
C GLN A 170 7.20 23.58 12.21
N THR A 171 7.36 23.66 10.88
CA THR A 171 8.29 24.57 10.22
C THR A 171 7.65 25.87 9.77
N HIS A 172 6.34 26.04 9.99
CA HIS A 172 5.63 27.24 9.61
C HIS A 172 6.14 28.46 10.42
N PRO A 173 6.43 29.62 9.80
CA PRO A 173 6.97 30.78 10.50
C PRO A 173 6.10 31.29 11.66
N ASP A 174 4.77 31.15 11.50
CA ASP A 174 3.78 31.57 12.47
C ASP A 174 3.51 30.54 13.60
N TYR A 175 4.12 29.35 13.54
CA TYR A 175 3.92 28.30 14.54
C TYR A 175 4.72 28.58 15.81
N LYS A 176 4.02 28.63 16.95
CA LYS A 176 4.57 29.06 18.24
C LYS A 176 5.04 27.91 19.13
N GLN A 177 5.19 26.70 18.58
CA GLN A 177 5.55 25.49 19.32
C GLN A 177 4.57 25.16 20.47
N ASP A 178 3.31 25.57 20.31
CA ASP A 178 2.24 25.46 21.31
C ASP A 178 1.18 24.40 20.96
N SER A 179 1.42 23.61 19.90
CA SER A 179 0.47 22.63 19.35
C SER A 179 -0.83 23.23 18.81
N VAL A 180 -0.86 24.54 18.56
CA VAL A 180 -2.00 25.24 17.97
C VAL A 180 -1.75 25.45 16.48
N VAL A 181 -2.72 25.08 15.65
CA VAL A 181 -2.75 25.40 14.21
C VAL A 181 -3.66 26.61 14.05
N SER A 182 -3.08 27.78 13.76
CA SER A 182 -3.85 29.01 13.52
C SER A 182 -4.55 28.98 12.15
N ASP A 183 -5.53 29.87 11.96
CA ASP A 183 -6.23 30.00 10.68
C ASP A 183 -5.28 30.28 9.51
N LEU A 184 -4.20 31.06 9.74
CA LEU A 184 -3.18 31.34 8.74
C LEU A 184 -2.40 30.06 8.37
N ILE A 185 -1.91 29.31 9.38
CA ILE A 185 -1.19 28.04 9.13
C ILE A 185 -2.09 27.07 8.36
N ASN A 186 -3.37 26.98 8.75
CA ASN A 186 -4.34 26.11 8.09
C ASN A 186 -4.62 26.55 6.64
N TYR A 187 -4.77 27.85 6.39
CA TYR A 187 -4.95 28.39 5.05
C TYR A 187 -3.76 28.08 4.15
N ASP A 188 -2.53 28.30 4.64
CA ASP A 188 -1.30 28.02 3.89
C ASP A 188 -1.12 26.53 3.63
N LEU A 189 -1.46 25.67 4.60
CA LEU A 189 -1.47 24.22 4.43
C LEU A 189 -2.44 23.78 3.32
N LEU A 190 -3.69 24.24 3.36
CA LEU A 190 -4.69 23.87 2.36
C LEU A 190 -4.34 24.41 0.97
N SER A 191 -3.79 25.62 0.90
CA SER A 191 -3.30 26.21 -0.35
C SER A 191 -2.13 25.40 -0.93
N ARG A 192 -1.21 24.94 -0.07
CA ARG A 192 -0.10 24.06 -0.46
C ARG A 192 -0.62 22.71 -0.96
N ILE A 193 -1.56 22.09 -0.25
CA ILE A 193 -2.21 20.82 -0.66
C ILE A 193 -2.86 20.98 -2.04
N HIS A 194 -3.62 22.06 -2.25
CA HIS A 194 -4.25 22.34 -3.54
C HIS A 194 -3.22 22.44 -4.67
N GLY A 195 -2.14 23.20 -4.47
CA GLY A 195 -1.07 23.33 -5.46
C GLY A 195 -0.35 22.00 -5.76
N VAL A 196 -0.20 21.12 -4.75
CA VAL A 196 0.37 19.78 -4.96
C VAL A 196 -0.59 18.90 -5.76
N GLN A 197 -1.89 18.95 -5.45
CA GLN A 197 -2.91 18.18 -6.14
C GLN A 197 -3.09 18.61 -7.61
N SER A 198 -3.04 19.92 -7.89
CA SER A 198 -3.13 20.46 -9.25
C SER A 198 -1.84 20.25 -10.07
N GLY A 199 -0.73 19.95 -9.41
CA GLY A 199 0.59 19.80 -10.03
C GLY A 199 1.33 21.13 -10.27
N ASP A 200 0.79 22.24 -9.76
CA ASP A 200 1.45 23.56 -9.81
C ASP A 200 2.67 23.60 -8.88
N VAL A 201 2.67 22.75 -7.86
CA VAL A 201 3.71 22.67 -6.83
C VAL A 201 4.32 21.28 -6.79
N SER A 202 5.64 21.21 -6.99
CA SER A 202 6.41 19.98 -6.76
C SER A 202 6.57 19.68 -5.27
N CYS A 203 6.42 18.40 -4.90
CA CYS A 203 6.53 17.91 -3.52
C CYS A 203 7.27 16.56 -3.47
N PRO A 204 8.57 16.53 -3.81
CA PRO A 204 9.35 15.29 -3.93
C PRO A 204 9.48 14.50 -2.62
N GLU A 205 9.33 15.14 -1.46
CA GLU A 205 9.32 14.51 -0.14
C GLU A 205 8.08 13.64 0.11
N LEU A 206 6.94 14.01 -0.47
CA LEU A 206 5.68 13.24 -0.36
C LEU A 206 5.51 12.26 -1.53
N LEU A 207 5.92 12.71 -2.72
CA LEU A 207 5.59 12.12 -4.01
C LEU A 207 6.79 11.46 -4.71
N GLY A 208 8.02 11.87 -4.42
CA GLY A 208 9.20 11.44 -5.19
C GLY A 208 9.31 12.13 -6.56
N THR A 209 10.14 11.56 -7.44
CA THR A 209 10.59 12.23 -8.69
C THR A 209 9.79 11.91 -9.94
N SER A 210 8.93 10.89 -9.96
CA SER A 210 8.14 10.52 -11.15
C SER A 210 6.83 9.83 -10.76
N LEU A 211 5.71 10.55 -10.86
CA LEU A 211 4.37 10.06 -10.50
C LEU A 211 3.32 10.20 -11.60
N LYS A 212 3.73 10.40 -12.86
CA LYS A 212 2.76 10.36 -13.95
C LYS A 212 2.61 8.91 -14.41
N SER A 213 1.40 8.36 -14.24
CA SER A 213 0.99 7.12 -14.89
C SER A 213 1.32 7.22 -16.37
N LYS A 214 1.90 6.15 -16.93
CA LYS A 214 2.16 6.05 -18.36
C LYS A 214 1.00 5.39 -19.11
N THR A 215 0.03 4.88 -18.38
CA THR A 215 -1.14 4.22 -18.94
C THR A 215 -1.98 5.26 -19.68
N GLN A 216 -2.18 5.05 -20.98
CA GLN A 216 -3.06 5.86 -21.80
C GLN A 216 -4.51 5.37 -21.68
N GLU A 217 -5.50 6.24 -21.90
CA GLU A 217 -6.92 5.83 -21.90
C GLU A 217 -7.28 4.89 -23.05
N ASN A 218 -6.46 4.87 -24.11
CA ASN A 218 -6.70 4.02 -25.27
C ASN A 218 -6.14 2.61 -25.05
N ILE A 219 -6.96 1.60 -25.30
CA ILE A 219 -6.50 0.21 -25.40
C ILE A 219 -5.47 0.15 -26.54
N PRO A 220 -4.25 -0.35 -26.31
CA PRO A 220 -3.28 -0.51 -27.40
C PRO A 220 -3.89 -1.37 -28.51
N ALA A 221 -3.79 -0.93 -29.77
CA ALA A 221 -4.38 -1.63 -30.93
C ALA A 221 -3.94 -3.12 -31.08
N ALA A 222 -2.91 -3.53 -30.33
CA ALA A 222 -2.49 -4.93 -30.22
C ALA A 222 -3.47 -5.80 -29.40
N MET A 223 -4.14 -5.23 -28.38
CA MET A 223 -5.12 -5.93 -27.54
C MET A 223 -6.51 -6.00 -28.19
N GLU A 224 -6.91 -5.02 -29.01
CA GLU A 224 -8.16 -5.09 -29.79
C GLU A 224 -8.21 -6.30 -30.73
N ARG A 225 -7.05 -6.76 -31.25
CA ARG A 225 -6.97 -7.94 -32.13
C ARG A 225 -7.07 -9.26 -31.39
N ALA A 226 -6.76 -9.28 -30.09
CA ALA A 226 -6.81 -10.48 -29.27
C ALA A 226 -8.21 -10.79 -28.75
N GLU A 227 -9.08 -9.77 -28.61
CA GLU A 227 -10.48 -9.94 -28.22
C GLU A 227 -11.41 -10.25 -29.42
N SER A 228 -10.90 -10.13 -30.66
CA SER A 228 -11.64 -10.46 -31.89
C SER A 228 -11.46 -11.91 -32.39
N HIS A 229 -10.89 -12.81 -31.58
CA HIS A 229 -10.66 -14.22 -31.93
C HIS A 229 -11.17 -15.19 -30.88
#